data_AF-A0A2P8GSE8-F1
#
_entry.id   AF-A0A2P8GSE8-F1
#
_cell.length_a   1.000
_cell.length_b   1.000
_cell.length_c   1.000
_cell.angle_alpha   90.00
_cell.angle_beta   90.00
_cell.angle_gamma   90.00
#
_symmetry.space_group_name_H-M   'P 1'
#
loop_
_entity.id
_entity.type
_entity.pdbx_description
1 polymer ?
#
loop_
_entity_poly.entity_id
_entity_poly.type
_entity_poly.pdbx_seq_one_letter_code
_entity_poly.pdbx_strand_id
1 'polypeptide(L)'
;MVSLFGPLRLGGTERRAVLDEHRGLNLLVVCAANVCRSPLAEYLLAKGVESLPEFEGHSVSSAGGTAQAGSGICVRVGERLGVDGADFAAAHRSRMLTIDEVRRSGLVLTASKAERAAVARLDPSARSRTFTLREAASLAAAGPVGIPDPTIDRPLEAFAAVIHARRGLTAPPPREAKQGFFRRSKRTPVGDPLDIADGHVLGTRPHLHTLDEVAEAVDVLIGALRASQE
;
A
#
# COMPACT_ATOMS: atom_id res chain seq x y z
N MET A 1 -17.36 -43.00 -46.18
CA MET A 1 -17.04 -43.29 -44.77
C MET A 1 -15.64 -42.73 -44.50
N VAL A 2 -15.48 -41.44 -44.19
CA VAL A 2 -15.63 -40.80 -42.86
C VAL A 2 -14.97 -41.61 -41.75
N SER A 3 -13.73 -41.27 -41.38
CA SER A 3 -13.34 -40.87 -40.02
C SER A 3 -11.81 -40.87 -39.87
N LEU A 4 -11.22 -39.67 -39.85
CA LEU A 4 -9.86 -39.38 -39.35
C LEU A 4 -10.01 -38.18 -38.42
N PHE A 5 -10.66 -38.40 -37.28
CA PHE A 5 -10.67 -37.44 -36.16
C PHE A 5 -9.51 -37.79 -35.23
N GLY A 6 -8.35 -37.18 -35.48
CA GLY A 6 -7.38 -36.94 -34.41
C GLY A 6 -7.83 -35.69 -33.64
N PRO A 7 -7.90 -35.70 -32.31
CA PRO A 7 -8.25 -34.49 -31.59
C PRO A 7 -7.10 -33.48 -31.69
N LEU A 8 -7.42 -32.31 -32.25
CA LEU A 8 -6.65 -31.09 -32.09
C LEU A 8 -6.37 -30.86 -30.60
N ARG A 9 -5.09 -30.70 -30.23
CA ARG A 9 -4.72 -30.08 -28.96
C ARG A 9 -4.82 -28.56 -29.10
N LEU A 10 -5.97 -28.02 -28.69
CA LEU A 10 -6.18 -26.60 -28.44
C LEU A 10 -6.71 -26.43 -27.01
N GLY A 11 -6.20 -25.41 -26.30
CA GLY A 11 -6.62 -25.02 -24.96
C GLY A 11 -5.66 -25.57 -23.89
N GLY A 12 -4.78 -24.79 -23.26
CA GLY A 12 -4.89 -23.36 -23.01
C GLY A 12 -6.01 -23.11 -22.01
N THR A 13 -5.89 -23.65 -20.80
CA THR A 13 -6.79 -23.34 -19.68
C THR A 13 -5.97 -23.21 -18.41
N GLU A 14 -5.61 -21.95 -18.17
CA GLU A 14 -5.71 -21.27 -16.87
C GLU A 14 -5.86 -22.18 -15.65
N ARG A 15 -4.74 -22.49 -15.00
CA ARG A 15 -4.73 -22.72 -13.56
C ARG A 15 -4.45 -21.39 -12.86
N ARG A 16 -5.43 -20.50 -12.92
CA ARG A 16 -5.53 -19.42 -11.94
C ARG A 16 -6.03 -20.10 -10.69
N ALA A 17 -5.13 -20.33 -9.73
CA ALA A 17 -5.51 -20.83 -8.42
C ALA A 17 -6.70 -19.99 -7.94
N VAL A 18 -7.82 -20.68 -7.70
CA VAL A 18 -8.90 -20.15 -6.86
C VAL A 18 -8.20 -19.80 -5.56
N LEU A 19 -8.02 -18.49 -5.33
CA LEU A 19 -7.40 -17.98 -4.11
C LEU A 19 -8.25 -18.49 -2.95
N ASP A 20 -7.60 -19.17 -2.02
CA ASP A 20 -8.19 -19.70 -0.79
C ASP A 20 -8.91 -18.55 -0.08
N GLU A 21 -10.25 -18.50 -0.15
CA GLU A 21 -11.05 -17.42 0.41
C GLU A 21 -11.01 -17.39 1.96
N HIS A 22 -10.20 -18.25 2.59
CA HIS A 22 -10.15 -18.44 4.05
C HIS A 22 -8.75 -18.53 4.67
N ARG A 23 -7.68 -18.06 4.03
CA ARG A 23 -6.36 -17.97 4.70
C ARG A 23 -5.78 -16.57 4.57
N GLY A 24 -5.51 -15.97 5.71
CA GLY A 24 -4.81 -14.69 5.86
C GLY A 24 -5.68 -13.42 5.83
N LEU A 25 -5.25 -12.44 6.63
CA LEU A 25 -5.70 -11.04 6.57
C LEU A 25 -5.02 -10.29 5.41
N ASN A 26 -5.68 -9.25 4.90
CA ASN A 26 -5.14 -8.39 3.86
C ASN A 26 -4.43 -7.14 4.42
N LEU A 27 -3.36 -6.71 3.76
CA LEU A 27 -2.77 -5.37 3.88
C LEU A 27 -3.28 -4.53 2.69
N LEU A 28 -4.15 -3.56 2.97
CA LEU A 28 -4.76 -2.72 1.95
C LEU A 28 -4.05 -1.37 1.83
N VAL A 29 -3.68 -0.97 0.62
CA VAL A 29 -3.17 0.39 0.35
C VAL A 29 -4.19 1.21 -0.43
N VAL A 30 -4.50 2.43 0.03
CA VAL A 30 -5.53 3.29 -0.55
C VAL A 30 -4.95 4.63 -0.99
N CYS A 31 -5.14 5.02 -2.25
CA CYS A 31 -4.93 6.40 -2.72
C CYS A 31 -6.21 6.96 -3.36
N ALA A 32 -6.17 8.12 -4.01
CA ALA A 32 -7.37 8.70 -4.62
C ALA A 32 -7.89 7.83 -5.79
N ALA A 33 -7.08 7.70 -6.85
CA ALA A 33 -7.49 7.10 -8.12
C ALA A 33 -7.03 5.65 -8.35
N ASN A 34 -6.20 5.09 -7.45
CA ASN A 34 -5.63 3.74 -7.58
C ASN A 34 -4.83 3.50 -8.88
N VAL A 35 -4.08 4.50 -9.32
CA VAL A 35 -3.21 4.41 -10.51
C VAL A 35 -1.75 4.73 -10.21
N CYS A 36 -1.44 5.43 -9.12
CA CYS A 36 -0.10 5.95 -8.84
C CYS A 36 0.45 5.48 -7.48
N ARG A 37 0.13 6.22 -6.40
CA ARG A 37 0.68 5.99 -5.05
C ARG A 37 0.39 4.59 -4.48
N SER A 38 -0.88 4.15 -4.50
CA SER A 38 -1.26 2.86 -3.93
C SER A 38 -0.77 1.62 -4.70
N PRO A 39 -0.78 1.56 -6.05
CA PRO A 39 -0.22 0.40 -6.74
C PRO A 39 1.32 0.30 -6.63
N LEU A 40 2.03 1.44 -6.56
CA LEU A 40 3.47 1.41 -6.27
C LEU A 40 3.72 0.80 -4.88
N ALA A 41 3.00 1.28 -3.87
CA ALA A 41 3.13 0.78 -2.51
C ALA A 41 2.74 -0.70 -2.38
N GLU A 42 1.66 -1.13 -3.04
CA GLU A 42 1.25 -2.54 -3.09
C GLU A 42 2.38 -3.44 -3.60
N TYR A 43 2.96 -3.09 -4.76
CA TYR A 43 4.04 -3.88 -5.35
C TYR A 43 5.24 -3.99 -4.42
N LEU A 44 5.70 -2.85 -3.88
CA LEU A 44 6.88 -2.80 -3.01
C LEU A 44 6.64 -3.55 -1.70
N LEU A 45 5.48 -3.38 -1.06
CA LEU A 45 5.13 -4.11 0.16
C LEU A 45 5.01 -5.61 -0.11
N ALA A 46 4.30 -6.02 -1.18
CA ALA A 46 4.18 -7.44 -1.56
C ALA A 46 5.55 -8.09 -1.73
N LYS A 47 6.46 -7.42 -2.46
CA LYS A 47 7.85 -7.89 -2.63
C LYS A 47 8.64 -7.91 -1.33
N GLY A 48 8.46 -6.90 -0.48
CA GLY A 48 9.19 -6.77 0.77
C GLY A 48 8.85 -7.83 1.82
N VAL A 49 7.59 -8.27 1.83
CA VAL A 49 7.07 -9.27 2.79
C VAL A 49 6.99 -10.68 2.23
N GLU A 50 7.21 -10.89 0.92
CA GLU A 50 7.18 -12.21 0.26
C GLU A 50 8.10 -13.25 0.93
N SER A 51 9.22 -12.82 1.51
CA SER A 51 10.18 -13.70 2.17
C SER A 51 9.91 -13.92 3.67
N LEU A 52 8.83 -13.37 4.23
CA LEU A 52 8.49 -13.48 5.64
C LEU A 52 7.53 -14.67 5.87
N PRO A 53 7.92 -15.72 6.61
CA PRO A 53 7.04 -16.86 6.89
C PRO A 53 5.72 -16.48 7.55
N GLU A 54 5.72 -15.47 8.39
CA GLU A 54 4.53 -14.99 9.11
C GLU A 54 3.55 -14.28 8.16
N PHE A 55 4.02 -13.82 7.00
CA PHE A 55 3.16 -13.29 5.94
C PHE A 55 2.64 -14.39 5.00
N GLU A 56 2.99 -15.66 5.21
CA GLU A 56 2.46 -16.77 4.42
C GLU A 56 0.93 -16.83 4.56
N GLY A 57 0.24 -16.89 3.42
CA GLY A 57 -1.22 -16.84 3.36
C GLY A 57 -1.82 -15.43 3.46
N HIS A 58 -1.06 -14.40 3.83
CA HIS A 58 -1.54 -13.01 3.80
C HIS A 58 -1.45 -12.40 2.39
N SER A 59 -2.32 -11.43 2.10
CA SER A 59 -2.31 -10.72 0.82
C SER A 59 -1.97 -9.24 1.00
N VAL A 60 -1.35 -8.65 -0.02
CA VAL A 60 -1.20 -7.20 -0.17
C VAL A 60 -2.00 -6.78 -1.38
N SER A 61 -2.79 -5.73 -1.26
CA SER A 61 -3.60 -5.25 -2.38
C SER A 61 -3.88 -3.75 -2.29
N SER A 62 -4.21 -3.09 -3.40
CA SER A 62 -4.54 -1.65 -3.41
C SER A 62 -5.92 -1.32 -3.94
N ALA A 63 -6.49 -0.21 -3.48
CA ALA A 63 -7.75 0.34 -3.98
C ALA A 63 -7.68 1.88 -4.01
N GLY A 64 -8.77 2.52 -4.46
CA GLY A 64 -8.86 3.98 -4.52
C GLY A 64 -10.16 4.54 -3.96
N GLY A 65 -10.06 5.58 -3.13
CA GLY A 65 -11.22 6.20 -2.47
C GLY A 65 -12.16 6.95 -3.41
N THR A 66 -11.67 7.34 -4.59
CA THR A 66 -12.45 7.98 -5.67
C THR A 66 -12.07 7.40 -7.03
N ALA A 67 -11.65 6.14 -7.08
CA ALA A 67 -11.17 5.52 -8.31
C ALA A 67 -12.32 5.26 -9.28
N GLN A 68 -12.04 5.51 -10.56
CA GLN A 68 -12.79 4.90 -11.66
C GLN A 68 -12.20 3.52 -11.91
N ALA A 69 -13.04 2.49 -12.01
CA ALA A 69 -12.57 1.12 -12.21
C ALA A 69 -11.98 0.90 -13.61
N GLY A 70 -10.92 0.08 -13.70
CA GLY A 70 -10.37 -0.41 -14.96
C GLY A 70 -9.24 0.41 -15.59
N SER A 71 -8.83 1.53 -14.99
CA SER A 71 -7.67 2.30 -15.45
C SER A 71 -6.38 1.52 -15.23
N GLY A 72 -5.48 1.60 -16.20
CA GLY A 72 -4.13 1.05 -16.07
C GLY A 72 -3.28 1.82 -15.05
N ILE A 73 -2.14 1.23 -14.71
CA ILE A 73 -1.16 1.88 -13.83
C ILE A 73 -0.59 3.13 -14.50
N CYS A 74 -0.22 4.11 -13.68
CA CYS A 74 0.49 5.30 -14.11
C CYS A 74 1.79 4.94 -14.83
N VAL A 75 2.08 5.60 -15.96
CA VAL A 75 3.31 5.40 -16.74
C VAL A 75 4.57 5.55 -15.87
N ARG A 76 4.63 6.58 -15.00
CA ARG A 76 5.80 6.78 -14.11
C ARG A 76 5.98 5.67 -13.09
N VAL A 77 4.88 5.05 -12.65
CA VAL A 77 4.97 3.89 -11.78
C VAL A 77 5.48 2.69 -12.59
N GLY A 78 4.94 2.43 -13.78
CA GLY A 78 5.47 1.39 -14.66
C GLY A 78 6.98 1.54 -14.95
N GLU A 79 7.43 2.76 -15.24
CA GLU A 79 8.86 3.08 -15.41
C GLU A 79 9.67 2.81 -14.13
N ARG A 80 9.14 3.17 -12.96
CA ARG A 80 9.79 2.96 -11.65
C ARG A 80 9.90 1.47 -11.30
N LEU A 81 8.89 0.68 -11.65
CA LEU A 81 8.86 -0.77 -11.43
C LEU A 81 9.82 -1.51 -12.36
N GLY A 82 10.11 -0.95 -13.55
CA GLY A 82 11.04 -1.53 -14.50
C GLY A 82 10.62 -2.93 -14.97
N VAL A 83 11.60 -3.76 -15.32
CA VAL A 83 11.36 -5.11 -15.83
C VAL A 83 10.78 -6.03 -14.76
N ASP A 84 11.25 -5.91 -13.52
CA ASP A 84 10.87 -6.80 -12.41
C ASP A 84 9.37 -6.69 -12.06
N GLY A 85 8.78 -5.49 -12.23
CA GLY A 85 7.35 -5.27 -11.99
C GLY A 85 6.51 -5.14 -13.26
N ALA A 86 7.03 -5.53 -14.42
CA ALA A 86 6.32 -5.37 -15.70
C ALA A 86 4.98 -6.13 -15.74
N ASP A 87 4.97 -7.37 -15.24
CA ASP A 87 3.74 -8.19 -15.18
C ASP A 87 2.70 -7.61 -14.24
N PHE A 88 3.14 -7.11 -13.07
CA PHE A 88 2.27 -6.39 -12.14
C PHE A 88 1.67 -5.14 -12.79
N ALA A 89 2.51 -4.32 -13.43
CA ALA A 89 2.08 -3.11 -14.12
C ALA A 89 1.06 -3.40 -15.24
N ALA A 90 1.29 -4.45 -16.02
CA ALA A 90 0.40 -4.88 -17.10
C ALA A 90 -0.95 -5.41 -16.59
N ALA A 91 -0.92 -6.16 -15.48
CA ALA A 91 -2.11 -6.75 -14.87
C ALA A 91 -2.94 -5.74 -14.04
N HIS A 92 -2.31 -4.70 -13.49
CA HIS A 92 -2.97 -3.75 -12.59
C HIS A 92 -4.17 -3.08 -13.24
N ARG A 93 -5.29 -3.05 -12.51
CA ARG A 93 -6.49 -2.30 -12.87
C ARG A 93 -6.98 -1.57 -11.64
N SER A 94 -7.21 -0.27 -11.77
CA SER A 94 -7.78 0.52 -10.68
C SER A 94 -9.13 -0.05 -10.25
N ARG A 95 -9.40 -0.01 -8.95
CA ARG A 95 -10.68 -0.39 -8.35
C ARG A 95 -11.10 0.59 -7.25
N MET A 96 -12.40 0.75 -7.11
CA MET A 96 -12.99 1.58 -6.06
C MET A 96 -12.88 0.86 -4.71
N LEU A 97 -12.50 1.60 -3.66
CA LEU A 97 -12.49 1.11 -2.29
C LEU A 97 -13.90 0.71 -1.86
N THR A 98 -14.02 -0.48 -1.28
CA THR A 98 -15.27 -1.03 -0.74
C THR A 98 -15.17 -1.29 0.76
N ILE A 99 -16.33 -1.38 1.43
CA ILE A 99 -16.39 -1.74 2.85
C ILE A 99 -15.83 -3.15 3.11
N ASP A 100 -16.05 -4.09 2.19
CA ASP A 100 -15.59 -5.47 2.37
C ASP A 100 -14.07 -5.59 2.29
N GLU A 101 -13.41 -4.78 1.47
CA GLU A 101 -11.94 -4.69 1.46
C GLU A 101 -11.42 -4.15 2.79
N VAL A 102 -12.06 -3.10 3.34
CA VAL A 102 -11.69 -2.54 4.65
C VAL A 102 -11.86 -3.57 5.78
N ARG A 103 -12.96 -4.33 5.76
CA ARG A 103 -13.27 -5.34 6.77
C ARG A 103 -12.35 -6.55 6.72
N ARG A 104 -11.93 -6.96 5.52
CA ARG A 104 -10.99 -8.08 5.32
C ARG A 104 -9.52 -7.69 5.55
N SER A 105 -9.26 -6.42 5.85
CA SER A 105 -7.90 -5.92 6.03
C SER A 105 -7.52 -5.83 7.50
N GLY A 106 -6.43 -6.52 7.87
CA GLY A 106 -5.80 -6.42 9.19
C GLY A 106 -5.02 -5.12 9.37
N LEU A 107 -4.59 -4.52 8.26
CA LEU A 107 -3.91 -3.22 8.19
C LEU A 107 -4.35 -2.45 6.94
N VAL A 108 -4.69 -1.18 7.09
CA VAL A 108 -5.03 -0.26 6.00
C VAL A 108 -4.07 0.92 6.01
N LEU A 109 -3.36 1.12 4.90
CA LEU A 109 -2.43 2.22 4.68
C LEU A 109 -3.00 3.17 3.65
N THR A 110 -3.06 4.46 3.94
CA THR A 110 -3.61 5.47 3.03
C THR A 110 -2.55 6.46 2.58
N ALA A 111 -2.67 6.96 1.35
CA ALA A 111 -1.75 7.96 0.83
C ALA A 111 -1.90 9.31 1.55
N SER A 112 -3.13 9.67 1.96
CA SER A 112 -3.40 10.90 2.71
C SER A 112 -4.51 10.73 3.76
N LYS A 113 -4.73 11.78 4.55
CA LYS A 113 -5.85 11.93 5.46
C LYS A 113 -7.20 11.92 4.75
N ALA A 114 -7.28 12.38 3.50
CA ALA A 114 -8.52 12.36 2.74
C ALA A 114 -8.98 10.92 2.46
N GLU A 115 -8.06 10.04 2.06
CA GLU A 115 -8.36 8.61 1.91
C GLU A 115 -8.59 7.93 3.26
N ARG A 116 -7.87 8.32 4.32
CA ARG A 116 -8.16 7.82 5.68
C ARG A 116 -9.57 8.16 6.12
N ALA A 117 -10.06 9.36 5.79
CA ALA A 117 -11.44 9.75 6.04
C ALA A 117 -12.43 8.96 5.16
N ALA A 118 -12.06 8.60 3.93
CA ALA A 118 -12.87 7.72 3.08
C ALA A 118 -13.04 6.32 3.70
N VAL A 119 -11.95 5.73 4.22
CA VAL A 119 -12.00 4.47 4.97
C VAL A 119 -12.92 4.60 6.19
N ALA A 120 -12.76 5.67 6.99
CA ALA A 120 -13.59 5.89 8.18
C ALA A 120 -15.08 6.10 7.88
N ARG A 121 -15.42 6.64 6.70
CA ARG A 121 -16.82 6.75 6.25
C ARG A 121 -17.44 5.39 5.89
N LEU A 122 -16.63 4.45 5.40
CA LEU A 122 -17.07 3.09 5.10
C LEU A 122 -17.18 2.24 6.38
N ASP A 123 -16.15 2.29 7.23
CA ASP A 123 -16.12 1.54 8.49
C ASP A 123 -15.36 2.32 9.58
N PRO A 124 -16.08 3.00 10.49
CA PRO A 124 -15.46 3.72 11.61
C PRO A 124 -14.65 2.82 12.55
N SER A 125 -14.98 1.53 12.64
CA SER A 125 -14.29 0.58 13.53
C SER A 125 -12.86 0.28 13.05
N ALA A 126 -12.55 0.52 11.78
CA ALA A 126 -11.23 0.29 11.20
C ALA A 126 -10.17 1.33 11.65
N ARG A 127 -10.56 2.36 12.42
CA ARG A 127 -9.66 3.45 12.85
C ARG A 127 -8.39 2.95 13.53
N SER A 128 -8.48 1.90 14.34
CA SER A 128 -7.32 1.36 15.07
C SER A 128 -6.27 0.75 14.15
N ARG A 129 -6.68 0.27 12.97
CA ARG A 129 -5.83 -0.38 11.97
C ARG A 129 -5.66 0.41 10.67
N THR A 130 -6.08 1.68 10.64
CA THR A 130 -5.96 2.54 9.46
C THR A 130 -5.01 3.70 9.74
N PHE A 131 -3.96 3.86 8.93
CA PHE A 131 -2.92 4.89 9.06
C PHE A 131 -2.63 5.50 7.70
N THR A 132 -2.07 6.71 7.65
CA THR A 132 -1.40 7.12 6.41
C THR A 132 -0.05 6.41 6.30
N LEU A 133 0.51 6.27 5.09
CA LEU A 133 1.84 5.66 4.88
C LEU A 133 2.92 6.35 5.73
N ARG A 134 2.97 7.69 5.69
CA ARG A 134 3.91 8.49 6.50
C ARG A 134 3.66 8.35 8.00
N GLU A 135 2.40 8.30 8.44
CA GLU A 135 2.05 8.07 9.85
C GLU A 135 2.54 6.69 10.32
N ALA A 136 2.24 5.64 9.56
CA ALA A 136 2.62 4.28 9.89
C ALA A 136 4.15 4.12 9.95
N ALA A 137 4.87 4.64 8.95
CA ALA A 137 6.33 4.62 8.91
C ALA A 137 6.93 5.35 10.13
N SER A 138 6.40 6.54 10.47
CA SER A 138 6.87 7.31 11.63
C SER A 138 6.60 6.60 12.96
N LEU A 139 5.43 5.96 13.12
CA LEU A 139 5.08 5.23 14.34
C LEU A 139 5.90 3.94 14.47
N ALA A 140 6.16 3.27 13.35
CA ALA A 140 6.99 2.07 13.30
C ALA A 140 8.45 2.37 13.64
N ALA A 141 9.01 3.47 13.12
CA ALA A 141 10.39 3.89 13.39
C ALA A 141 10.64 4.36 14.84
N ALA A 142 9.60 4.62 15.63
CA ALA A 142 9.74 5.11 17.00
C ALA A 142 10.23 4.06 18.02
N GLY A 143 10.37 2.80 17.61
CA GLY A 143 10.93 1.73 18.44
C GLY A 143 10.58 0.34 17.89
N PRO A 144 11.18 -0.74 18.44
CA PRO A 144 10.94 -2.09 17.97
C PRO A 144 9.45 -2.42 17.98
N VAL A 145 8.91 -2.88 16.85
CA VAL A 145 7.51 -3.31 16.78
C VAL A 145 7.46 -4.76 17.25
N GLY A 146 7.63 -5.04 18.54
CA GLY A 146 7.52 -6.41 19.03
C GLY A 146 6.10 -6.92 18.81
N ILE A 147 5.91 -7.96 17.99
CA ILE A 147 4.65 -8.69 17.94
C ILE A 147 4.60 -9.53 19.21
N PRO A 148 3.62 -9.31 20.12
CA PRO A 148 3.67 -9.87 21.48
C PRO A 148 3.73 -11.40 21.55
N ASP A 149 3.43 -12.12 20.46
CA ASP A 149 3.47 -13.57 20.42
C ASP A 149 3.49 -14.06 18.95
N PRO A 150 4.54 -14.78 18.50
CA PRO A 150 4.65 -15.35 17.14
C PRO A 150 3.64 -16.48 16.87
N THR A 151 2.88 -16.94 17.86
CA THR A 151 1.77 -17.88 17.68
C THR A 151 0.45 -17.19 17.29
N ILE A 152 0.41 -15.86 17.25
CA ILE A 152 -0.76 -15.11 16.78
C ILE A 152 -0.81 -15.17 15.26
N ASP A 153 -1.77 -15.92 14.73
CA ASP A 153 -2.15 -16.06 13.30
C ASP A 153 -2.72 -14.74 12.69
N ARG A 154 -2.25 -13.58 13.16
CA ARG A 154 -2.70 -12.22 12.80
C ARG A 154 -1.59 -11.16 12.93
N PRO A 155 -0.43 -11.33 12.26
CA PRO A 155 0.70 -10.39 12.35
C PRO A 155 0.34 -8.97 11.94
N LEU A 156 -0.53 -8.78 10.95
CA LEU A 156 -1.00 -7.46 10.52
C LEU A 156 -1.78 -6.71 11.61
N GLU A 157 -2.66 -7.41 12.35
CA GLU A 157 -3.42 -6.81 13.44
C GLU A 157 -2.52 -6.48 14.63
N ALA A 158 -1.55 -7.36 14.94
CA ALA A 158 -0.58 -7.13 15.99
C ALA A 158 0.31 -5.91 15.67
N PHE A 159 0.85 -5.84 14.45
CA PHE A 159 1.60 -4.69 13.97
C PHE A 159 0.78 -3.41 14.08
N ALA A 160 -0.46 -3.43 13.57
CA ALA A 160 -1.39 -2.31 13.64
C ALA A 160 -1.64 -1.86 15.09
N ALA A 161 -1.85 -2.81 16.02
CA ALA A 161 -2.07 -2.51 17.44
C ALA A 161 -0.87 -1.81 18.09
N VAL A 162 0.35 -2.27 17.79
CA VAL A 162 1.58 -1.65 18.33
C VAL A 162 1.75 -0.23 17.83
N ILE A 163 1.63 0.01 16.51
CA ILE A 163 1.75 1.39 15.99
C ILE A 163 0.56 2.25 16.42
N HIS A 164 -0.64 1.67 16.61
CA HIS A 164 -1.79 2.38 17.16
C HIS A 164 -1.52 2.92 18.57
N ALA A 165 -0.96 2.08 19.45
CA ALA A 165 -0.66 2.43 20.84
C ALA A 165 0.36 3.59 20.96
N ARG A 166 1.16 3.84 19.91
CA ARG A 166 2.12 4.93 19.84
C ARG A 166 1.52 6.26 19.39
N ARG A 167 0.29 6.28 18.89
CA ARG A 167 -0.38 7.51 18.46
C ARG A 167 -0.46 8.51 19.62
N GLY A 168 0.00 9.73 19.38
CA GLY A 168 0.02 10.79 20.38
C GLY A 168 1.23 10.74 21.33
N LEU A 169 2.06 9.70 21.25
CA LEU A 169 3.31 9.57 22.02
C LEU A 169 4.55 9.90 21.18
N THR A 170 4.42 9.88 19.85
CA THR A 170 5.52 10.18 18.91
C THR A 170 5.29 11.53 18.24
N ALA A 171 6.38 12.28 18.04
CA ALA A 171 6.32 13.48 17.21
C ALA A 171 5.90 13.10 15.78
N PRO A 172 5.09 13.93 15.09
CA PRO A 172 4.77 13.69 13.69
C PRO A 172 6.04 13.77 12.83
N PRO A 173 6.08 13.08 11.67
CA PRO A 173 7.18 13.18 10.75
C PRO A 173 7.45 14.65 10.38
N PRO A 174 8.72 15.06 10.25
CA PRO A 174 9.07 16.43 9.95
C PRO A 174 8.41 16.87 8.63
N ARG A 175 7.93 18.12 8.60
CA ARG A 175 7.38 18.71 7.39
C ARG A 175 8.53 19.01 6.43
N GLU A 176 8.43 18.54 5.19
CA GLU A 176 9.42 18.90 4.18
C GLU A 176 9.42 20.41 3.95
N ALA A 177 10.57 21.02 4.18
CA ALA A 177 10.76 22.44 4.00
C ALA A 177 11.52 22.63 2.68
N LYS A 178 10.85 23.08 1.60
CA LYS A 178 11.53 23.36 0.32
C LYS A 178 12.77 24.25 0.52
N GLN A 179 13.92 23.86 -0.04
CA GLN A 179 15.09 24.73 -0.17
C GLN A 179 14.82 25.72 -1.32
N GLY A 180 14.53 26.97 -0.97
CA GLY A 180 14.50 28.08 -1.91
C GLY A 180 15.69 29.00 -1.67
N PHE A 181 16.56 29.15 -2.66
CA PHE A 181 17.82 29.90 -2.56
C PHE A 181 17.61 31.43 -2.38
N PHE A 182 16.39 31.93 -2.62
CA PHE A 182 16.04 33.34 -2.43
C PHE A 182 14.56 33.48 -2.02
N ARG A 183 14.26 33.57 -0.71
CA ARG A 183 13.24 34.48 -0.14
C ARG A 183 13.01 34.18 1.34
N ARG A 184 13.24 35.22 2.14
CA ARG A 184 13.10 35.28 3.60
C ARG A 184 11.65 35.58 4.03
N SER A 185 10.64 35.02 3.37
CA SER A 185 9.24 35.10 3.83
C SER A 185 8.85 33.78 4.51
N LYS A 186 8.25 33.90 5.70
CA LYS A 186 7.72 32.81 6.54
C LYS A 186 7.22 31.64 5.68
N ARG A 187 7.92 30.50 5.80
CA ARG A 187 7.71 29.27 5.04
C ARG A 187 6.41 28.61 5.50
N THR A 188 5.38 28.62 4.68
CA THR A 188 4.19 27.78 4.92
C THR A 188 4.49 26.38 4.38
N PRO A 189 4.45 25.32 5.20
CA PRO A 189 4.55 23.95 4.72
C PRO A 189 3.42 23.68 3.71
N VAL A 190 3.75 23.07 2.56
CA VAL A 190 2.73 22.69 1.57
C VAL A 190 2.26 21.28 1.93
N GLY A 191 1.02 21.17 2.39
CA GLY A 191 0.39 19.88 2.72
C GLY A 191 0.52 19.47 4.19
N ASP A 192 -0.23 18.43 4.55
CA ASP A 192 -0.19 17.84 5.89
C ASP A 192 1.07 16.97 6.05
N PRO A 193 1.78 17.00 7.19
CA PRO A 193 2.98 16.16 7.41
C PRO A 193 2.73 14.66 7.25
N LEU A 194 1.49 14.20 7.45
CA LEU A 194 1.13 12.80 7.35
C LEU A 194 0.71 12.39 5.92
N ASP A 195 0.59 13.33 4.99
CA ASP A 195 0.14 13.06 3.64
C ASP A 195 1.32 12.90 2.69
N ILE A 196 1.23 11.91 1.81
CA ILE A 196 2.02 11.87 0.58
C ILE A 196 1.20 12.57 -0.51
N ALA A 197 1.69 13.72 -0.95
CA ALA A 197 0.99 14.58 -1.89
C ALA A 197 0.69 13.85 -3.22
N ASP A 198 -0.40 14.22 -3.89
CA ASP A 198 -0.69 13.69 -5.22
C ASP A 198 0.07 14.46 -6.31
N GLY A 199 1.27 13.98 -6.64
CA GLY A 199 2.07 14.53 -7.73
C GLY A 199 1.58 14.19 -9.14
N HIS A 200 0.56 13.32 -9.29
CA HIS A 200 0.21 12.72 -10.59
C HIS A 200 -0.19 13.74 -11.66
N VAL A 201 -0.84 14.83 -11.25
CA VAL A 201 -1.31 15.92 -12.13
C VAL A 201 -0.41 17.17 -12.11
N LEU A 202 0.67 17.16 -11.33
CA LEU A 202 1.49 18.35 -11.05
C LEU A 202 2.79 18.40 -11.89
N GLY A 203 2.94 17.50 -12.87
CA GLY A 203 4.09 17.42 -13.76
C GLY A 203 5.19 16.47 -13.25
N THR A 204 6.25 16.31 -14.04
CA THR A 204 7.25 15.24 -13.84
C THR A 204 7.96 15.29 -12.49
N ARG A 205 8.49 16.45 -12.07
CA ARG A 205 9.26 16.54 -10.82
C ARG A 205 8.42 16.24 -9.58
N PRO A 206 7.25 16.87 -9.36
CA PRO A 206 6.38 16.50 -8.23
C PRO A 206 5.94 15.04 -8.26
N HIS A 207 5.68 14.49 -9.44
CA HIS A 207 5.32 13.09 -9.58
C HIS A 207 6.42 12.14 -9.10
N LEU A 208 7.66 12.35 -9.57
CA LEU A 208 8.80 11.53 -9.14
C LEU A 208 9.03 11.64 -7.63
N HIS A 209 8.97 12.86 -7.10
CA HIS A 209 9.08 13.09 -5.66
C HIS A 209 7.99 12.32 -4.87
N THR A 210 6.74 12.34 -5.32
CA THR A 210 5.67 11.51 -4.74
C THR A 210 6.01 10.02 -4.77
N LEU A 211 6.65 9.51 -5.83
CA LEU A 211 7.04 8.10 -5.90
C LEU A 211 8.17 7.78 -4.92
N ASP A 212 9.11 8.70 -4.73
CA ASP A 212 10.20 8.56 -3.76
C ASP A 212 9.66 8.55 -2.33
N GLU A 213 8.73 9.45 -1.99
CA GLU A 213 8.07 9.45 -0.68
C GLU A 213 7.31 8.14 -0.39
N VAL A 214 6.68 7.55 -1.42
CA VAL A 214 6.03 6.23 -1.27
C VAL A 214 7.07 5.15 -1.00
N ALA A 215 8.15 5.10 -1.77
CA ALA A 215 9.19 4.10 -1.62
C ALA A 215 9.86 4.19 -0.24
N GLU A 216 10.23 5.39 0.20
CA GLU A 216 10.85 5.62 1.51
C GLU A 216 9.93 5.18 2.67
N ALA A 217 8.64 5.53 2.60
CA ALA A 217 7.69 5.11 3.63
C ALA A 217 7.51 3.59 3.66
N VAL A 218 7.48 2.95 2.48
CA VAL A 218 7.35 1.49 2.37
C VAL A 218 8.61 0.77 2.86
N ASP A 219 9.80 1.27 2.56
CA ASP A 219 11.06 0.69 3.02
C ASP A 219 11.15 0.68 4.56
N VAL A 220 10.73 1.78 5.21
CA VAL A 220 10.66 1.84 6.68
C VAL A 220 9.66 0.81 7.23
N LEU A 221 8.51 0.64 6.58
CA LEU A 221 7.50 -0.32 7.00
C LEU A 221 7.96 -1.76 6.82
N ILE A 222 8.60 -2.10 5.70
CA ILE A 222 9.18 -3.43 5.46
C ILE A 222 10.26 -3.71 6.52
N GLY A 223 11.13 -2.74 6.79
CA GLY A 223 12.15 -2.87 7.83
C GLY A 223 11.54 -3.15 9.21
N ALA A 224 10.48 -2.42 9.58
CA ALA A 224 9.79 -2.63 10.85
C ALA A 224 9.05 -3.97 10.92
N LEU A 225 8.45 -4.43 9.81
CA LEU A 225 7.78 -5.73 9.71
C LEU A 225 8.75 -6.91 9.76
N ARG A 226 10.00 -6.71 9.34
CA ARG A 226 11.09 -7.69 9.50
C ARG A 226 11.60 -7.71 10.92
N ALA A 227 11.91 -6.55 11.49
CA ALA A 227 12.40 -6.41 12.86
C ALA A 227 11.38 -6.84 13.92
N SER A 228 10.09 -6.92 13.57
CA SER A 228 9.06 -7.45 14.47
C SER A 228 9.08 -8.98 14.63
N GLN A 229 9.90 -9.68 13.83
CA GLN A 229 10.02 -11.14 13.82
C GLN A 229 11.30 -11.64 14.52
N GLU A 230 12.22 -10.74 14.89
CA GLU A 230 13.48 -11.06 15.60
C GLU A 230 13.27 -10.98 17.13
#